data_AF-A0A813ISQ9-F1
#
_entry.id   AF-A0A813ISQ9-F1
#
_cell.length_a   1.000
_cell.length_b   1.000
_cell.length_c   1.000
_cell.angle_alpha   90.00
_cell.angle_beta   90.00
_cell.angle_gamma   90.00
#
_symmetry.space_group_name_H-M   'P 1'
#
loop_
_entity.id
_entity.type
_entity.pdbx_description
1 polymer ?
#
loop_
_entity_poly.entity_id
_entity_poly.type
_entity_poly.pdbx_seq_one_letter_code
_entity_poly.pdbx_strand_id
1 'polypeptide(L)'
;VIMFARILGRSAAPTFARLNGAVEIQTRNAATLKHLQIRMRSIANMKKITKAMKMVATAKFKKDMQKMENGLPFARPVMALFQRLPVEEKPGPITYLAVTSDKGLCGGVNTQVSKQVRLGLREEEAKGNQVKIQIMGGKGVATLKRLFADRFTNTFE
;
A
#
# COMPACT_ATOMS: atom_id res chain seq x y z
N VAL A 1 89.47 10.96 -12.62
CA VAL A 1 90.05 11.33 -13.94
C VAL A 1 88.96 12.06 -14.72
N ILE A 2 89.21 13.34 -15.02
CA ILE A 2 88.53 14.24 -15.98
C ILE A 2 87.13 14.75 -15.55
N MET A 3 86.91 15.97 -15.01
CA MET A 3 87.14 17.35 -15.49
C MET A 3 86.35 17.79 -16.74
N PHE A 4 85.51 18.82 -16.56
CA PHE A 4 85.28 20.00 -17.42
C PHE A 4 84.47 19.91 -18.73
N ALA A 5 83.33 20.62 -18.77
CA ALA A 5 83.09 21.86 -19.54
C ALA A 5 81.58 22.22 -19.48
N ARG A 6 81.12 23.30 -18.83
CA ARG A 6 81.03 24.70 -19.31
C ARG A 6 80.23 24.77 -20.63
N ILE A 7 79.05 25.42 -20.70
CA ILE A 7 78.92 26.83 -21.09
C ILE A 7 77.45 27.32 -21.04
N LEU A 8 77.27 28.49 -20.39
CA LEU A 8 76.30 29.59 -20.60
C LEU A 8 74.79 29.35 -20.75
N GLY A 9 74.03 29.95 -19.82
CA GLY A 9 72.60 30.24 -19.99
C GLY A 9 72.06 31.15 -18.87
N ARG A 10 72.40 32.44 -18.91
CA ARG A 10 71.66 33.48 -18.17
C ARG A 10 70.23 33.56 -18.74
N SER A 11 69.20 33.41 -17.90
CA SER A 11 68.00 34.27 -17.98
C SER A 11 67.04 34.02 -16.80
N ALA A 12 66.74 35.11 -16.09
CA ALA A 12 65.58 35.41 -15.25
C ALA A 12 64.72 34.26 -14.68
N ALA A 13 64.78 34.11 -13.36
CA ALA A 13 63.73 33.46 -12.59
C ALA A 13 62.44 34.30 -12.63
N PRO A 14 61.27 33.73 -12.95
CA PRO A 14 60.02 34.24 -12.43
C PRO A 14 59.80 33.60 -11.06
N THR A 15 59.83 34.43 -10.02
CA THR A 15 59.26 34.13 -8.71
C THR A 15 57.76 33.87 -8.86
N PHE A 16 57.41 32.64 -9.23
CA PHE A 16 56.02 32.18 -9.19
C PHE A 16 55.66 31.97 -7.72
N ALA A 17 55.06 33.00 -7.12
CA ALA A 17 54.48 32.96 -5.81
C ALA A 17 53.62 31.70 -5.68
N ARG A 18 53.95 30.84 -4.70
CA ARG A 18 53.08 29.75 -4.26
C ARG A 18 51.76 30.37 -3.77
N LEU A 19 50.77 30.42 -4.64
CA LEU A 19 49.38 30.41 -4.22
C LEU A 19 49.12 29.03 -3.63
N ASN A 20 49.44 28.86 -2.34
CA ASN A 20 48.90 27.79 -1.51
C ASN A 20 47.40 28.07 -1.29
N GLY A 21 46.62 27.95 -2.37
CA GLY A 21 45.19 27.71 -2.29
C GLY A 21 45.01 26.21 -2.11
N ALA A 22 45.21 25.71 -0.89
CA ALA A 22 44.59 24.45 -0.52
C ALA A 22 43.08 24.70 -0.62
N VAL A 23 42.48 24.31 -1.75
CA VAL A 23 41.03 24.11 -1.80
C VAL A 23 40.77 22.94 -0.87
N GLU A 24 40.52 23.26 0.39
CA GLU A 24 40.01 22.34 1.38
C GLU A 24 38.66 21.86 0.81
N ILE A 25 38.64 20.66 0.22
CA ILE A 25 37.40 19.98 -0.11
C ILE A 25 36.77 19.66 1.23
N GLN A 26 35.99 20.60 1.75
CA GLN A 26 35.25 20.45 2.99
C GLN A 26 34.31 19.27 2.79
N THR A 27 34.65 18.12 3.37
CA THR A 27 33.90 16.87 3.29
C THR A 27 32.60 17.00 4.10
N ARG A 28 31.62 17.72 3.54
CA ARG A 28 30.23 17.82 4.02
C ARG A 28 29.45 16.49 3.88
N ASN A 29 30.13 15.34 3.87
CA ASN A 29 29.55 14.03 3.58
C ASN A 29 29.20 13.23 4.85
N ALA A 30 29.71 13.62 6.03
CA ALA A 30 29.46 12.88 7.28
C ALA A 30 27.98 12.90 7.69
N ALA A 31 27.27 14.02 7.49
CA ALA A 31 25.84 14.12 7.76
C ALA A 31 25.02 13.24 6.78
N THR A 32 25.39 13.23 5.50
CA THR A 32 24.75 12.44 4.45
C THR A 32 24.92 10.94 4.67
N LEU A 33 26.12 10.49 5.05
CA LEU A 33 26.39 9.07 5.36
C LEU A 33 25.62 8.60 6.60
N LYS A 34 25.53 9.42 7.65
CA LYS A 34 24.71 9.12 8.83
C LYS A 34 23.22 9.00 8.47
N HIS A 35 22.69 9.89 7.62
CA HIS A 35 21.32 9.80 7.14
C HIS A 35 21.03 8.51 6.36
N LEU A 36 21.96 8.08 5.50
CA LEU A 36 21.83 6.82 4.77
C LEU A 36 21.85 5.61 5.73
N GLN A 37 22.76 5.61 6.71
CA GLN A 37 22.83 4.55 7.72
C GLN A 37 21.52 4.43 8.54
N ILE A 38 20.90 5.56 8.90
CA ILE A 38 19.60 5.59 9.59
C ILE A 38 18.50 5.00 8.69
N ARG A 39 18.46 5.36 7.40
CA ARG A 39 17.48 4.81 6.44
C ARG A 39 17.66 3.30 6.27
N MET A 40 18.90 2.81 6.15
CA MET A 40 19.19 1.38 6.06
C MET A 40 18.69 0.62 7.30
N ARG A 41 18.90 1.18 8.50
CA ARG A 41 18.38 0.62 9.74
C ARG A 41 16.84 0.59 9.77
N SER A 42 16.19 1.67 9.32
CA SER A 42 14.72 1.72 9.22
C SER A 42 14.17 0.68 8.25
N ILE A 43 14.76 0.54 7.06
CA ILE A 43 14.36 -0.48 6.06
C ILE A 43 14.56 -1.89 6.62
N ALA A 44 15.67 -2.16 7.33
CA ALA A 44 15.90 -3.44 7.97
C ALA A 44 14.83 -3.76 9.03
N ASN A 45 14.38 -2.76 9.79
CA ASN A 45 13.30 -2.91 10.76
C ASN A 45 11.94 -3.13 10.08
N MET A 46 11.60 -2.35 9.06
CA MET A 46 10.38 -2.54 8.25
C MET A 46 10.35 -3.93 7.60
N LYS A 47 11.49 -4.46 7.15
CA LYS A 47 11.61 -5.83 6.62
C LYS A 47 11.29 -6.89 7.68
N LYS A 48 11.73 -6.71 8.93
CA LYS A 48 11.40 -7.63 10.04
C LYS A 48 9.93 -7.57 10.41
N ILE A 49 9.36 -6.37 10.50
CA ILE A 49 7.93 -6.15 10.82
C ILE A 49 7.06 -6.80 9.74
N THR A 50 7.33 -6.54 8.47
CA THR A 50 6.55 -7.13 7.35
C THR A 50 6.70 -8.65 7.28
N LYS A 51 7.88 -9.22 7.57
CA LYS A 51 8.07 -10.67 7.68
C LYS A 51 7.21 -11.26 8.81
N ALA A 52 7.21 -10.63 9.98
CA ALA A 52 6.39 -11.06 11.11
C ALA A 52 4.89 -10.95 10.78
N MET A 53 4.45 -9.81 10.21
CA MET A 53 3.07 -9.60 9.77
C MET A 53 2.64 -10.64 8.74
N LYS A 54 3.50 -11.00 7.78
CA LYS A 54 3.21 -12.07 6.81
C LYS A 54 2.91 -13.39 7.52
N MET A 55 3.75 -13.80 8.47
CA MET A 55 3.55 -15.04 9.23
C MET A 55 2.27 -15.00 10.06
N VAL A 56 1.99 -13.87 10.73
CA VAL A 56 0.75 -13.67 11.53
C VAL A 56 -0.49 -13.72 10.63
N ALA A 57 -0.46 -13.05 9.48
CA ALA A 57 -1.56 -13.04 8.53
C ALA A 57 -1.81 -14.45 7.96
N THR A 58 -0.75 -15.17 7.58
CA THR A 58 -0.87 -16.55 7.10
C THR A 58 -1.45 -17.47 8.18
N ALA A 59 -1.02 -17.35 9.44
CA ALA A 59 -1.55 -18.16 10.53
C ALA A 59 -3.05 -17.90 10.77
N LYS A 60 -3.47 -16.62 10.76
CA LYS A 60 -4.89 -16.25 10.89
C LYS A 60 -5.71 -16.76 9.71
N PHE A 61 -5.22 -16.57 8.49
CA PHE A 61 -5.89 -17.06 7.28
C PHE A 61 -6.11 -18.58 7.33
N LYS A 62 -5.09 -19.36 7.71
CA LYS A 62 -5.24 -20.82 7.89
C LYS A 62 -6.29 -21.17 8.93
N LYS A 63 -6.32 -20.47 10.06
CA LYS A 63 -7.34 -20.68 11.11
C LYS A 63 -8.75 -20.35 10.61
N ASP A 64 -8.90 -19.28 9.85
CA ASP A 64 -10.20 -18.86 9.33
C ASP A 64 -10.67 -19.77 8.17
N MET A 65 -9.74 -20.31 7.36
CA MET A 65 -10.05 -21.37 6.38
C MET A 65 -10.59 -22.62 7.07
N GLN A 66 -9.97 -23.06 8.17
CA GLN A 66 -10.48 -24.22 8.93
C GLN A 66 -11.89 -23.98 9.48
N LYS A 67 -12.17 -22.78 10.00
CA LYS A 67 -13.53 -22.42 10.44
C LYS A 67 -14.53 -22.44 9.29
N MET A 68 -14.14 -21.94 8.13
CA MET A 68 -14.97 -21.97 6.92
C MET A 68 -15.25 -23.42 6.50
N GLU A 69 -14.23 -24.27 6.44
CA GLU A 69 -14.36 -25.69 6.12
C GLU A 69 -15.32 -26.41 7.07
N ASN A 70 -15.25 -26.12 8.37
CA ASN A 70 -16.15 -26.70 9.36
C ASN A 70 -17.60 -26.18 9.23
N GLY A 71 -17.80 -24.96 8.73
CA GLY A 71 -19.13 -24.37 8.53
C GLY A 71 -19.81 -24.77 7.21
N LEU A 72 -19.02 -25.12 6.19
CA LEU A 72 -19.53 -25.48 4.86
C LEU A 72 -20.53 -26.65 4.85
N PRO A 73 -20.37 -27.72 5.64
CA PRO A 73 -21.33 -28.82 5.72
C PRO A 73 -22.75 -28.37 6.11
N PHE A 74 -22.87 -27.31 6.92
CA PHE A 74 -24.17 -26.74 7.28
C PHE A 74 -24.69 -25.76 6.23
N ALA A 75 -23.82 -24.89 5.70
CA ALA A 75 -24.23 -23.85 4.76
C ALA A 75 -24.70 -24.42 3.40
N ARG A 76 -24.02 -25.46 2.89
CA ARG A 76 -24.30 -26.01 1.54
C ARG A 76 -25.72 -26.57 1.39
N PRO A 77 -26.24 -27.46 2.28
CA PRO A 77 -27.60 -27.96 2.16
C PRO A 77 -28.66 -26.86 2.31
N VAL A 78 -28.42 -25.89 3.21
CA VAL A 78 -29.33 -24.76 3.43
C VAL A 78 -29.40 -23.88 2.18
N MET A 79 -28.26 -23.54 1.57
CA MET A 79 -28.23 -22.80 0.30
C MET A 79 -28.92 -23.58 -0.82
N ALA A 80 -28.70 -24.89 -0.92
CA ALA A 80 -29.36 -25.74 -1.92
C ALA A 80 -30.88 -25.82 -1.72
N LEU A 81 -31.36 -25.77 -0.48
CA LEU A 81 -32.79 -25.67 -0.18
C LEU A 81 -33.35 -24.33 -0.67
N PHE A 82 -32.71 -23.21 -0.31
CA PHE A 82 -33.16 -21.88 -0.72
C PHE A 82 -33.15 -21.68 -2.24
N GLN A 83 -32.21 -22.30 -2.97
CA GLN A 83 -32.17 -22.25 -4.43
C GLN A 83 -33.32 -23.00 -5.11
N ARG A 84 -33.97 -23.94 -4.41
CA ARG A 84 -35.15 -24.66 -4.92
C ARG A 84 -36.45 -23.90 -4.67
N LEU A 85 -36.46 -22.92 -3.78
CA LEU A 85 -37.62 -22.08 -3.58
C LEU A 85 -37.69 -21.04 -4.70
N PRO A 86 -38.89 -20.76 -5.25
CA PRO A 86 -39.06 -19.66 -6.18
C PRO A 86 -38.73 -18.34 -5.46
N VAL A 87 -37.83 -17.56 -6.04
CA VAL A 87 -37.53 -16.21 -5.55
C VAL A 87 -38.72 -15.33 -5.93
N GLU A 88 -39.54 -14.94 -4.94
CA GLU A 88 -40.55 -13.90 -5.14
C GLU A 88 -39.82 -12.57 -5.38
N GLU A 89 -39.82 -12.08 -6.62
CA GLU A 89 -39.41 -10.72 -6.93
C GLU A 89 -40.45 -9.74 -6.39
N LYS A 90 -40.34 -9.40 -5.10
CA LYS A 90 -41.10 -8.29 -4.53
C LYS A 90 -40.43 -6.99 -4.99
N PRO A 91 -41.16 -6.07 -5.66
CA PRO A 91 -40.62 -4.78 -6.04
C PRO A 91 -40.29 -3.99 -4.77
N GLY A 92 -39.00 -3.91 -4.45
CA GLY A 92 -38.48 -3.22 -3.29
C GLY A 92 -37.14 -2.57 -3.62
N PRO A 93 -36.67 -1.61 -2.81
CA PRO A 93 -35.40 -0.94 -3.05
C PRO A 93 -34.24 -1.96 -3.00
N ILE A 94 -33.46 -2.00 -4.07
CA ILE A 94 -32.31 -2.90 -4.19
C ILE A 94 -31.27 -2.49 -3.15
N THR A 95 -30.81 -3.43 -2.32
CA THR A 95 -29.82 -3.14 -1.29
C THR A 95 -28.51 -3.88 -1.58
N TYR A 96 -27.44 -3.11 -1.78
CA TYR A 96 -26.09 -3.65 -1.93
C TYR A 96 -25.45 -3.84 -0.56
N LEU A 97 -25.03 -5.07 -0.26
CA LEU A 97 -24.20 -5.38 0.90
C LEU A 97 -22.72 -5.46 0.49
N ALA A 98 -21.94 -4.46 0.87
CA ALA A 98 -20.50 -4.42 0.63
C ALA A 98 -19.75 -4.95 1.85
N VAL A 99 -19.09 -6.10 1.71
CA VAL A 99 -18.25 -6.69 2.77
C VAL A 99 -16.80 -6.32 2.53
N THR A 100 -16.18 -5.64 3.50
CA THR A 100 -14.80 -5.13 3.43
C THR A 100 -14.02 -5.44 4.71
N SER A 101 -12.69 -5.28 4.68
CA SER A 101 -11.86 -5.44 5.88
C SER A 101 -11.74 -4.15 6.69
N ASP A 102 -11.55 -4.24 8.00
CA ASP A 102 -11.32 -3.06 8.87
C ASP A 102 -9.88 -2.56 8.83
N LYS A 103 -8.94 -3.48 8.66
CA LYS A 103 -7.51 -3.20 8.67
C LYS A 103 -6.99 -2.85 7.29
N GLY A 104 -5.93 -2.04 7.27
CA GLY A 104 -5.17 -1.73 6.04
C GLY A 104 -4.20 -2.85 5.65
N LEU A 105 -3.35 -2.56 4.66
CA LEU A 105 -2.32 -3.48 4.13
C LEU A 105 -2.89 -4.77 3.50
N CYS A 106 -4.15 -4.75 3.06
CA CYS A 106 -4.85 -5.85 2.38
C CYS A 106 -4.64 -5.87 0.85
N GLY A 107 -3.64 -5.15 0.34
CA GLY A 107 -3.45 -4.96 -1.11
C GLY A 107 -4.63 -4.25 -1.77
N GLY A 108 -5.09 -4.75 -2.91
CA GLY A 108 -6.15 -4.14 -3.72
C GLY A 108 -7.58 -4.62 -3.45
N VAL A 109 -7.80 -5.51 -2.46
CA VAL A 109 -9.11 -6.16 -2.25
C VAL A 109 -10.21 -5.13 -1.97
N ASN A 110 -10.03 -4.28 -0.97
CA ASN A 110 -11.02 -3.26 -0.60
C ASN A 110 -11.30 -2.26 -1.73
N THR A 111 -10.27 -1.93 -2.52
CA THR A 111 -10.41 -1.05 -3.68
C THR A 111 -11.26 -1.70 -4.77
N GLN A 112 -11.03 -2.99 -5.04
CA GLN A 112 -11.78 -3.72 -6.05
C GLN A 112 -13.25 -3.91 -5.63
N VAL A 113 -13.52 -4.26 -4.36
CA VAL A 113 -14.89 -4.35 -3.83
C VAL A 113 -15.61 -3.01 -4.00
N SER A 114 -14.98 -1.91 -3.59
CA SER A 114 -15.57 -0.57 -3.73
C SER A 114 -15.82 -0.20 -5.19
N LYS A 115 -14.95 -0.62 -6.12
CA LYS A 115 -15.12 -0.40 -7.55
C LYS A 115 -16.32 -1.18 -8.11
N GLN A 116 -16.48 -2.45 -7.75
CA GLN A 116 -17.59 -3.28 -8.23
C GLN A 116 -18.93 -2.78 -7.69
N VAL A 117 -19.00 -2.43 -6.41
CA VAL A 117 -20.21 -1.85 -5.81
C VAL A 117 -20.61 -0.56 -6.53
N ARG A 118 -19.63 0.29 -6.85
CA ARG A 118 -19.87 1.52 -7.63
C ARG A 118 -20.40 1.28 -9.03
N LEU A 119 -19.91 0.26 -9.72
CA LEU A 119 -20.37 -0.08 -11.07
C LEU A 119 -21.80 -0.60 -11.01
N GLY A 120 -22.08 -1.56 -10.13
CA GLY A 120 -23.43 -2.08 -9.94
C GLY A 120 -24.45 -1.01 -9.55
N LEU A 121 -24.08 -0.10 -8.64
CA LEU A 121 -24.93 1.03 -8.26
C LEU A 121 -25.32 1.89 -9.48
N ARG A 122 -24.35 2.25 -10.31
CA ARG A 122 -24.59 3.07 -11.51
C ARG A 122 -25.44 2.34 -12.54
N GLU A 123 -25.25 1.03 -12.70
CA GLU A 123 -26.05 0.22 -13.61
C GLU A 123 -27.51 0.14 -13.16
N GLU A 124 -27.77 -0.05 -11.87
CA GLU A 124 -29.14 -0.08 -11.33
C GLU A 124 -29.81 1.30 -11.32
N GLU A 125 -29.03 2.36 -11.10
CA GLU A 125 -29.52 3.74 -11.25
C GLU A 125 -29.90 4.07 -12.70
N ALA A 126 -29.12 3.58 -13.67
CA ALA A 126 -29.45 3.76 -15.09
C ALA A 126 -30.77 3.07 -15.47
N LYS A 127 -31.18 2.03 -14.73
CA LYS A 127 -32.47 1.35 -14.88
C LYS A 127 -33.61 2.06 -14.12
N GLY A 128 -33.32 3.13 -13.38
CA GLY A 128 -34.31 3.90 -12.60
C GLY A 128 -34.65 3.30 -11.23
N ASN A 129 -33.89 2.31 -10.76
CA ASN A 129 -34.15 1.65 -9.49
C ASN A 129 -33.63 2.48 -8.30
N GLN A 130 -34.36 2.52 -7.19
CA GLN A 130 -33.85 3.07 -5.94
C GLN A 130 -32.89 2.08 -5.29
N VAL A 131 -31.65 2.52 -5.04
CA VAL A 131 -30.59 1.67 -4.50
C VAL A 131 -30.13 2.14 -3.13
N LYS A 132 -30.07 1.21 -2.17
CA LYS A 132 -29.54 1.40 -0.82
C LYS A 132 -28.20 0.68 -0.66
N ILE A 133 -27.35 1.19 0.20
CA ILE A 133 -26.04 0.60 0.49
C ILE A 133 -25.96 0.25 1.98
N GLN A 134 -25.55 -0.99 2.26
CA GLN A 134 -25.13 -1.45 3.56
C GLN A 134 -23.67 -1.89 3.48
N ILE A 135 -22.87 -1.50 4.47
CA ILE A 135 -21.45 -1.83 4.49
C ILE A 135 -21.13 -2.58 5.76
N MET A 136 -20.40 -3.68 5.60
CA MET A 136 -19.72 -4.38 6.66
C MET A 136 -18.22 -4.08 6.55
N GLY A 137 -17.66 -3.53 7.64
CA GLY A 137 -16.25 -3.24 7.77
C GLY A 137 -15.84 -1.78 7.48
N GLY A 138 -14.88 -1.28 8.26
CA GLY A 138 -14.56 0.15 8.35
C GLY A 138 -13.90 0.76 7.10
N LYS A 139 -13.17 -0.01 6.28
CA LYS A 139 -12.50 0.55 5.08
C LYS A 139 -13.47 0.83 3.93
N GLY A 140 -14.53 0.04 3.80
CA GLY A 140 -15.60 0.29 2.83
C GLY A 140 -16.32 1.60 3.13
N VAL A 141 -16.60 1.86 4.41
CA VAL A 141 -17.28 3.08 4.87
C VAL A 141 -16.52 4.32 4.44
N ALA A 142 -15.22 4.40 4.71
CA ALA A 142 -14.41 5.57 4.34
C ALA A 142 -14.43 5.87 2.83
N THR A 143 -14.48 4.82 1.99
CA THR A 143 -14.41 4.98 0.52
C THR A 143 -15.76 5.31 -0.09
N LEU A 144 -16.81 4.60 0.32
CA LEU A 144 -18.14 4.69 -0.28
C LEU A 144 -19.00 5.81 0.36
N LYS A 145 -18.83 6.10 1.66
CA LYS A 145 -19.55 7.20 2.33
C LYS A 145 -19.19 8.57 1.76
N ARG A 146 -17.96 8.72 1.26
CA ARG A 146 -17.55 9.96 0.58
C ARG A 146 -18.32 10.24 -0.71
N LEU A 147 -18.82 9.20 -1.38
CA LEU A 147 -19.41 9.29 -2.71
C LEU A 147 -20.94 9.15 -2.71
N PHE A 148 -21.50 8.40 -1.76
CA PHE A 148 -22.94 8.05 -1.73
C PHE A 148 -23.54 8.22 -0.33
N ALA A 149 -23.16 9.29 0.38
CA ALA A 149 -23.54 9.53 1.79
C ALA A 149 -25.06 9.48 2.03
N ASP A 150 -25.83 9.90 1.04
CA ASP A 150 -27.29 9.98 1.00
C ASP A 150 -27.99 8.60 1.04
N ARG A 151 -27.27 7.51 0.75
CA ARG A 151 -27.89 6.18 0.49
C ARG A 151 -27.49 5.10 1.49
N PHE A 152 -26.81 5.49 2.56
CA PHE A 152 -26.42 4.59 3.63
C PHE A 152 -27.60 4.29 4.54
N THR A 153 -27.93 3.01 4.69
CA THR A 153 -28.95 2.59 5.65
C THR A 153 -28.31 2.17 6.97
N ASN A 154 -27.43 1.16 6.95
CA ASN A 154 -26.78 0.63 8.14
C ASN A 154 -25.29 0.35 7.87
N THR A 155 -24.46 0.64 8.87
CA THR A 155 -23.04 0.27 8.89
C THR A 155 -22.85 -0.76 10.00
N PHE A 156 -22.29 -1.91 9.64
CA PHE A 156 -21.93 -2.95 10.61
C PHE A 156 -20.41 -2.92 10.79
N GLU A 157 -19.96 -2.69 12.03
CA GLU A 157 -18.55 -2.77 12.45
C GLU A 157 -18.13 -4.21 12.75
#